data_AF-A0A855INH2-F1
#
_entry.id   AF-A0A855INH2-F1
#
_cell.length_a   1.000
_cell.length_b   1.000
_cell.length_c   1.000
_cell.angle_alpha   90.00
_cell.angle_beta   90.00
_cell.angle_gamma   90.00
#
_symmetry.space_group_name_H-M   'P 1'
#
loop_
_entity.id
_entity.type
_entity.pdbx_description
1 polymer ?
#
loop_
_entity_poly.entity_id
_entity_poly.type
_entity_poly.pdbx_seq_one_letter_code
_entity_poly.pdbx_strand_id
1 'polypeptide(L)'
;MRIRKATINDISSINALCHEQLAGNHSKISHYNRERNEYNWNDYNLSKLKIIDLLFTEPLIKEKLKNKNIYFFVAETEKKQLVGYLIISLHSPKKKPFIQQRAPAFYAYIERFYVSCKYHGQGIELALLNSFDYWKKYKSAH
;
A
#
# COMPACT_ATOMS: atom_id res chain seq x y z
N MET A 1 3.99 16.63 9.35
CA MET A 1 3.68 15.28 8.78
C MET A 1 4.85 14.35 9.02
N ARG A 2 4.59 13.11 9.45
CA ARG A 2 5.63 12.13 9.82
C ARG A 2 5.46 10.84 9.01
N ILE A 3 6.54 10.39 8.37
CA ILE A 3 6.60 9.04 7.80
C ILE A 3 7.28 8.12 8.79
N ARG A 4 6.67 6.97 9.08
CA ARG A 4 7.24 5.98 10.02
C ARG A 4 6.88 4.56 9.59
N LYS A 5 7.56 3.58 10.17
CA LYS A 5 7.15 2.17 10.04
C LYS A 5 5.78 1.97 10.69
N ALA A 6 4.98 1.12 10.06
CA ALA A 6 3.71 0.67 10.61
C ALA A 6 3.93 -0.22 11.83
N THR A 7 2.98 -0.18 12.75
CA THR A 7 2.95 -0.92 14.00
C THR A 7 1.61 -1.64 14.14
N ILE A 8 1.50 -2.53 15.12
CA ILE A 8 0.25 -3.27 15.35
C ILE A 8 -0.94 -2.36 15.71
N ASN A 9 -0.66 -1.19 16.28
CA ASN A 9 -1.70 -0.22 16.65
C ASN A 9 -2.29 0.51 15.43
N ASP A 10 -1.60 0.46 14.28
CA ASP A 10 -2.03 1.14 13.06
C ASP A 10 -3.06 0.34 12.26
N ILE A 11 -3.29 -0.93 12.60
CA ILE A 11 -4.09 -1.88 11.81
C ILE A 11 -5.49 -1.34 11.52
N SER A 12 -6.19 -0.82 12.53
CA SER A 12 -7.55 -0.30 12.36
C SER A 12 -7.58 0.89 11.38
N SER A 13 -6.62 1.81 11.49
CA SER A 13 -6.51 2.96 10.60
C SER A 13 -6.08 2.56 9.18
N ILE A 14 -5.20 1.57 9.05
CA ILE A 14 -4.81 0.99 7.75
C ILE A 14 -6.03 0.35 7.08
N ASN A 15 -6.84 -0.41 7.83
CA ASN A 15 -8.08 -1.00 7.31
C ASN A 15 -9.03 0.07 6.79
N ALA A 16 -9.23 1.15 7.56
CA ALA A 16 -10.04 2.28 7.12
C ALA A 16 -9.54 2.90 5.80
N LEU A 17 -8.23 3.11 5.67
CA LEU A 17 -7.62 3.61 4.43
C LEU A 17 -7.76 2.61 3.25
N CYS A 18 -7.74 1.30 3.53
CA CYS A 18 -7.97 0.29 2.49
C CYS A 18 -9.41 0.31 1.97
N HIS A 19 -10.38 0.49 2.87
CA HIS A 19 -11.77 0.73 2.49
C HIS A 19 -11.92 2.02 1.67
N GLU A 20 -11.27 3.10 2.09
CA GLU A 20 -11.26 4.38 1.37
C GLU A 20 -10.69 4.24 -0.05
N GLN A 21 -9.55 3.56 -0.22
CA GLN A 21 -8.92 3.33 -1.52
C GLN A 21 -9.85 2.64 -2.51
N LEU A 22 -10.60 1.65 -2.05
CA LEU A 22 -11.50 0.90 -2.91
C LEU A 22 -12.75 1.71 -3.25
N ALA A 23 -13.35 2.39 -2.26
CA ALA A 23 -14.43 3.34 -2.52
C ALA A 23 -14.04 4.40 -3.56
N GLY A 24 -12.82 4.96 -3.45
CA GLY A 24 -12.28 5.96 -4.36
C GLY A 24 -11.86 5.43 -5.74
N ASN A 25 -11.38 4.19 -5.84
CA ASN A 25 -11.07 3.57 -7.14
C ASN A 25 -12.34 3.29 -7.95
N HIS A 26 -13.48 3.07 -7.30
CA HIS A 26 -14.73 2.76 -7.98
C HIS A 26 -15.49 4.00 -8.49
N SER A 27 -15.28 5.19 -7.91
CA SER A 27 -15.87 6.43 -8.43
C SER A 27 -15.25 6.87 -9.77
N LYS A 28 -14.00 6.46 -10.06
CA LYS A 28 -13.34 6.71 -11.36
C LYS A 28 -13.62 5.64 -12.41
N ILE A 29 -14.10 4.45 -12.02
CA ILE A 29 -14.45 3.36 -12.96
C ILE A 29 -15.82 3.61 -13.63
N SER A 30 -16.64 4.55 -13.13
CA SER A 30 -17.93 4.90 -13.76
C SER A 30 -17.79 5.76 -15.03
N HIS A 31 -16.58 6.19 -15.40
CA HIS A 31 -16.36 7.02 -16.59
C HIS A 31 -16.52 6.28 -17.94
N TYR A 32 -16.89 4.99 -17.94
CA TYR A 32 -17.25 4.27 -19.17
C TYR A 32 -18.75 4.13 -19.43
N ASN A 33 -19.63 4.65 -18.60
CA ASN A 33 -21.04 4.79 -18.96
C ASN A 33 -21.53 6.21 -18.69
N ARG A 34 -21.57 6.96 -19.78
CA ARG A 34 -22.34 8.17 -19.96
C ARG A 34 -23.81 7.83 -19.77
N GLU A 35 -24.31 7.82 -18.54
CA GLU A 35 -25.73 8.07 -18.26
C GLU A 35 -25.97 8.30 -16.76
N ARG A 36 -26.66 9.41 -16.50
CA ARG A 36 -27.43 9.68 -15.28
C ARG A 36 -28.08 8.40 -14.78
N ASN A 37 -27.95 8.10 -13.49
CA ASN A 37 -29.08 7.97 -12.56
C ASN A 37 -28.57 7.54 -11.17
N GLU A 38 -29.10 8.23 -10.16
CA GLU A 38 -29.39 7.76 -8.81
C GLU A 38 -28.28 7.01 -8.04
N TYR A 39 -27.81 7.64 -6.97
CA TYR A 39 -27.07 7.00 -5.89
C TYR A 39 -27.88 5.85 -5.28
N ASN A 40 -27.78 4.66 -5.88
CA ASN A 40 -28.27 3.43 -5.30
C ASN A 40 -27.14 2.84 -4.45
N TRP A 41 -27.16 3.15 -3.15
CA TRP A 41 -26.22 2.63 -2.14
C TRP A 41 -26.29 1.09 -1.99
N ASN A 42 -27.22 0.42 -2.68
CA ASN A 42 -27.42 -1.03 -2.69
C ASN A 42 -26.40 -1.81 -3.55
N ASP A 43 -25.68 -1.17 -4.48
CA ASP A 43 -24.68 -1.84 -5.34
C ASP A 43 -23.25 -1.79 -4.77
N TYR A 44 -23.11 -1.54 -3.46
CA TYR A 44 -21.89 -1.83 -2.71
C TYR A 44 -21.70 -3.35 -2.66
N ASN A 45 -21.32 -3.91 -3.81
CA ASN A 45 -21.27 -5.31 -4.14
C ASN A 45 -20.68 -6.13 -2.99
N LEU A 46 -21.51 -6.96 -2.34
CA LEU A 46 -21.11 -7.89 -1.28
C LEU A 46 -19.87 -8.72 -1.65
N SER A 47 -19.71 -9.02 -2.93
CA SER A 47 -18.53 -9.69 -3.51
C SER A 47 -17.22 -8.89 -3.35
N LYS A 48 -17.28 -7.56 -3.35
CA LYS A 48 -16.13 -6.65 -3.25
C LYS A 48 -15.74 -6.36 -1.80
N LEU A 49 -16.72 -6.24 -0.90
CA LEU A 49 -16.44 -6.25 0.56
C LEU A 49 -15.75 -7.55 0.97
N LYS A 50 -16.21 -8.69 0.44
CA LYS A 50 -15.54 -10.00 0.63
C LYS A 50 -14.09 -10.03 0.11
N ILE A 51 -13.73 -9.26 -0.91
CA ILE A 51 -12.33 -9.17 -1.39
C ILE A 51 -11.46 -8.37 -0.41
N ILE A 52 -12.00 -7.35 0.27
CA ILE A 52 -11.29 -6.64 1.35
C ILE A 52 -11.07 -7.59 2.53
N ASP A 53 -12.13 -8.29 2.92
CA ASP A 53 -12.11 -9.30 3.96
C ASP A 53 -11.29 -10.53 3.57
N LEU A 54 -10.83 -10.66 2.32
CA LEU A 54 -9.87 -11.70 1.92
C LEU A 54 -8.44 -11.16 1.88
N LEU A 55 -8.24 -9.94 1.37
CA LEU A 55 -6.91 -9.40 1.06
C LEU A 55 -6.33 -8.53 2.18
N PHE A 56 -7.15 -8.01 3.09
CA PHE A 56 -6.79 -7.06 4.14
C PHE A 56 -7.44 -7.40 5.49
N THR A 57 -7.49 -8.69 5.82
CA THR A 57 -7.83 -9.10 7.17
C THR A 57 -6.76 -8.63 8.16
N GLU A 58 -7.17 -8.29 9.38
CA GLU A 58 -6.19 -7.97 10.43
C GLU A 58 -5.13 -9.07 10.62
N PRO A 59 -5.45 -10.39 10.59
CA PRO A 59 -4.46 -11.46 10.56
C PRO A 59 -3.38 -11.28 9.49
N LEU A 60 -3.76 -10.95 8.25
CA LEU A 60 -2.83 -10.84 7.14
C LEU A 60 -1.94 -9.59 7.27
N ILE A 61 -2.48 -8.48 7.78
CA ILE A 61 -1.67 -7.31 8.10
C ILE A 61 -0.70 -7.60 9.24
N LYS A 62 -1.16 -8.32 10.29
CA LYS A 62 -0.28 -8.77 11.39
C LYS A 62 0.84 -9.66 10.88
N GLU A 63 0.56 -10.56 9.95
CA GLU A 63 1.56 -11.40 9.31
C GLU A 63 2.58 -10.56 8.52
N LYS A 64 2.10 -9.60 7.72
CA LYS A 64 2.97 -8.68 6.97
C LYS A 64 3.88 -7.86 7.88
N LEU A 65 3.37 -7.35 8.99
CA LEU A 65 4.16 -6.60 9.98
C LEU A 65 5.26 -7.44 10.64
N LYS A 66 5.10 -8.76 10.73
CA LYS A 66 6.10 -9.70 11.26
C LYS A 66 7.13 -10.12 10.22
N ASN A 67 6.83 -9.97 8.94
CA ASN A 67 7.71 -10.42 7.86
C ASN A 67 8.88 -9.45 7.65
N LYS A 68 10.11 -9.92 7.86
CA LYS A 68 11.34 -9.12 7.73
C LYS A 68 11.61 -8.64 6.29
N ASN A 69 11.05 -9.31 5.30
CA ASN A 69 11.19 -8.93 3.89
C ASN A 69 10.12 -7.93 3.44
N ILE A 70 9.17 -7.57 4.33
CA ILE A 70 8.13 -6.60 4.04
C ILE A 70 8.44 -5.29 4.77
N TYR A 71 8.43 -4.22 4.00
CA TYR A 71 8.59 -2.85 4.47
C TYR A 71 7.23 -2.18 4.43
N PHE A 72 6.72 -1.88 5.61
CA PHE A 72 5.42 -1.24 5.77
C PHE A 72 5.63 0.14 6.38
N PHE A 73 5.37 1.19 5.60
CA PHE A 73 5.41 2.58 6.04
C PHE A 73 4.01 3.19 6.04
N VAL A 74 3.80 4.12 6.97
CA VAL A 74 2.58 4.92 7.10
C VAL A 74 2.93 6.40 7.16
N ALA A 75 2.02 7.21 6.62
CA ALA A 75 2.05 8.67 6.73
C ALA A 75 1.06 9.11 7.82
N GLU A 76 1.58 9.86 8.78
CA GLU A 76 0.87 10.31 9.98
C GLU A 76 0.84 11.84 10.03
N THR A 77 -0.33 12.41 10.29
CA THR A 77 -0.48 13.85 10.53
C THR A 77 -0.04 14.22 11.95
N GLU A 78 0.09 15.51 12.23
CA GLU A 78 0.43 15.99 13.58
C GLU A 78 -0.61 15.58 14.63
N LYS A 79 -1.86 15.37 14.21
CA LYS A 79 -2.96 14.86 15.04
C LYS A 79 -2.94 13.34 15.22
N LYS A 80 -1.84 12.65 14.84
CA LYS A 80 -1.68 11.19 14.86
C LYS A 80 -2.69 10.42 14.00
N GLN A 81 -3.25 11.07 12.99
CA GLN A 81 -4.13 10.41 12.03
C GLN A 81 -3.30 9.83 10.88
N LEU A 82 -3.54 8.56 10.55
CA LEU A 82 -2.95 7.97 9.35
C LEU A 82 -3.70 8.43 8.11
N VAL A 83 -2.95 8.85 7.10
CA VAL A 83 -3.49 9.42 5.85
C VAL A 83 -2.94 8.75 4.61
N GLY A 84 -2.00 7.82 4.76
CA GLY A 84 -1.44 7.07 3.65
C GLY A 84 -0.54 5.94 4.14
N TYR A 85 -0.25 5.02 3.23
CA TYR A 85 0.59 3.87 3.50
C TYR A 85 1.32 3.38 2.24
N LEU A 86 2.42 2.66 2.48
CA LEU A 86 3.26 2.03 1.47
C LEU A 86 3.68 0.64 1.96
N ILE A 87 3.44 -0.39 1.16
CA ILE A 87 3.84 -1.77 1.43
C ILE A 87 4.74 -2.24 0.30
N ILE A 88 5.94 -2.69 0.65
CA ILE A 88 6.94 -3.18 -0.29
C ILE A 88 7.42 -4.55 0.18
N SER A 89 7.46 -5.53 -0.72
CA SER A 89 8.13 -6.81 -0.47
C SER A 89 9.46 -6.92 -1.21
N LEU A 90 10.47 -7.38 -0.49
CA LEU A 90 11.76 -7.77 -1.04
C LEU A 90 11.73 -9.25 -1.40
N HIS A 91 12.24 -9.56 -2.59
CA HIS A 91 12.33 -10.92 -3.09
C HIS A 91 13.72 -11.17 -3.64
N SER A 92 14.26 -12.35 -3.37
CA SER A 92 15.44 -12.85 -4.06
C SER A 92 15.02 -13.66 -5.28
N PRO A 93 15.72 -13.53 -6.43
CA PRO A 93 15.42 -14.35 -7.60
C PRO A 93 15.61 -15.84 -7.28
N LYS A 94 14.55 -16.63 -7.43
CA LYS A 94 14.54 -18.07 -7.11
C LYS A 94 15.38 -18.94 -8.05
N LYS A 95 15.71 -18.44 -9.25
CA LYS A 95 16.49 -19.15 -10.27
C LYS A 95 17.67 -18.29 -10.70
N LYS A 96 18.86 -18.89 -10.82
CA LYS A 96 19.99 -18.24 -11.50
C LYS A 96 19.60 -18.05 -12.98
N PRO A 97 19.74 -16.85 -13.55
CA PRO A 97 19.46 -16.65 -14.96
C PRO A 97 20.39 -17.55 -15.80
N PHE A 98 19.83 -18.18 -16.84
CA PHE A 98 20.56 -19.01 -17.80
C PHE A 98 21.53 -18.21 -18.68
N ILE A 99 21.45 -16.88 -18.63
CA ILE A 99 22.25 -15.94 -19.42
C ILE A 99 23.15 -15.15 -18.45
N GLN A 100 24.39 -14.88 -18.86
CA GLN A 100 25.44 -14.13 -18.12
C GLN A 100 25.09 -12.65 -17.82
N GLN A 101 23.80 -12.30 -17.69
CA GLN A 101 23.43 -11.02 -17.10
C GLN A 101 23.58 -11.12 -15.59
N ARG A 102 24.26 -10.13 -14.99
CA ARG A 102 24.34 -9.98 -13.54
C ARG A 102 22.92 -9.83 -12.99
N ALA A 103 22.31 -10.93 -12.54
CA ALA A 103 21.03 -10.86 -11.86
C ALA A 103 21.18 -10.00 -10.60
N PRO A 104 20.23 -9.08 -10.34
CA PRO A 104 20.24 -8.34 -9.10
C PRO A 104 20.07 -9.31 -7.93
N ALA A 105 20.79 -9.08 -6.82
CA ALA A 105 20.74 -9.93 -5.64
C ALA A 105 19.32 -10.00 -5.02
N PHE A 106 18.51 -8.99 -5.26
CA PHE A 106 17.10 -8.90 -4.86
C PHE A 106 16.35 -7.93 -5.78
N TYR A 107 15.03 -7.99 -5.77
CA TYR A 107 14.15 -6.96 -6.31
C TYR A 107 13.13 -6.53 -5.25
N ALA A 108 12.71 -5.28 -5.33
CA ALA A 108 11.66 -4.71 -4.49
C ALA A 108 10.38 -4.58 -5.30
N TYR A 109 9.26 -5.06 -4.74
CA TYR A 109 7.95 -4.97 -5.34
C TYR A 109 7.05 -4.11 -4.46
N ILE A 110 6.53 -3.01 -5.00
CA ILE A 110 5.51 -2.21 -4.31
C ILE A 110 4.21 -3.02 -4.38
N GLU A 111 3.85 -3.63 -3.26
CA GLU A 111 2.60 -4.39 -3.16
C GLU A 111 1.41 -3.47 -3.19
N ARG A 112 1.48 -2.37 -2.43
CA ARG A 112 0.43 -1.37 -2.36
C ARG A 112 0.97 -0.01 -1.98
N PHE A 113 0.28 1.00 -2.47
CA PHE A 113 0.57 2.38 -2.20
C PHE A 113 -0.72 3.19 -2.26
N TYR A 114 -0.99 3.95 -1.21
CA TYR A 114 -2.20 4.76 -1.13
C TYR A 114 -1.97 6.00 -0.26
N VAL A 115 -2.55 7.11 -0.68
CA VAL A 115 -2.72 8.33 0.12
C VAL A 115 -4.17 8.75 -0.04
N SER A 116 -4.82 9.11 1.07
CA SER A 116 -6.18 9.62 1.09
C SER A 116 -6.30 10.85 0.18
N CYS A 117 -7.37 10.92 -0.61
CA CYS A 117 -7.56 11.98 -1.60
C CYS A 117 -7.61 13.38 -0.98
N LYS A 118 -8.02 13.47 0.30
CA LYS A 118 -8.04 14.73 1.07
C LYS A 118 -6.66 15.34 1.28
N TYR A 119 -5.60 14.54 1.08
CA TYR A 119 -4.22 14.91 1.37
C TYR A 119 -3.30 14.85 0.14
N HIS A 120 -3.87 14.68 -1.06
CA HIS A 120 -3.11 14.72 -2.31
C HIS A 120 -2.48 16.10 -2.55
N GLY A 121 -1.37 16.13 -3.27
CA GLY A 121 -0.66 17.37 -3.62
C GLY A 121 0.20 17.96 -2.49
N GLN A 122 0.24 17.32 -1.32
CA GLN A 122 1.06 17.74 -0.16
C GLN A 122 2.45 17.06 -0.13
N GLY A 123 2.81 16.33 -1.19
CA GLY A 123 4.10 15.62 -1.29
C GLY A 123 4.19 14.36 -0.41
N ILE A 124 3.07 13.87 0.13
CA ILE A 124 3.01 12.66 0.97
C ILE A 124 3.47 11.44 0.19
N GLU A 125 3.05 11.35 -1.06
CA GLU A 125 3.33 10.27 -1.98
C GLU A 125 4.84 10.10 -2.16
N LEU A 126 5.51 11.22 -2.46
CA LEU A 126 6.96 11.26 -2.63
C LEU A 126 7.69 10.95 -1.32
N ALA A 127 7.21 11.49 -0.20
CA ALA A 127 7.78 11.21 1.11
C ALA A 127 7.69 9.72 1.50
N LEU A 128 6.58 9.05 1.19
CA LEU A 128 6.41 7.61 1.38
C LEU A 128 7.39 6.83 0.49
N LEU A 129 7.48 7.13 -0.80
CA LEU A 129 8.40 6.45 -1.70
C LEU A 129 9.87 6.63 -1.27
N ASN A 130 10.26 7.84 -0.89
CA ASN A 130 11.61 8.15 -0.41
C ASN A 130 11.94 7.49 0.94
N SER A 131 10.94 7.07 1.72
CA SER A 131 11.18 6.35 2.97
C SER A 131 11.73 4.94 2.75
N PHE A 132 11.51 4.37 1.57
CA PHE A 132 12.06 3.09 1.17
C PHE A 132 13.44 3.26 0.52
N ASP A 133 14.46 3.38 1.34
CA ASP A 133 15.86 3.59 0.90
C ASP A 133 16.72 2.31 1.03
N TYR A 134 16.15 1.14 0.71
CA TYR A 134 16.84 -0.14 0.93
C TYR A 134 18.15 -0.25 0.11
N TRP A 135 18.18 0.24 -1.12
CA TRP A 135 19.38 0.25 -1.97
C TRP A 135 20.52 1.10 -1.41
N LYS A 136 20.22 2.19 -0.66
CA LYS A 136 21.24 3.01 -0.01
C LYS A 136 21.97 2.20 1.06
N LYS A 137 21.24 1.40 1.83
CA LYS A 137 21.81 0.49 2.84
C LYS A 137 22.62 -0.63 2.22
N TYR A 138 22.16 -1.18 1.10
CA TYR A 138 22.85 -2.28 0.41
C TYR A 138 24.20 -1.84 -0.17
N LYS A 139 24.28 -0.63 -0.76
CA LYS A 139 25.54 -0.08 -1.30
C LYS A 139 26.58 0.29 -0.25
N SER A 140 26.20 0.48 1.01
CA SER A 140 27.13 0.80 2.10
C SER A 140 27.68 -0.45 2.81
N ALA A 141 27.13 -1.63 2.51
CA ALA A 141 27.52 -2.90 3.14
C ALA A 141 28.41 -3.80 2.25
N HIS A 142 28.69 -3.35 1.02
CA HIS A 142 29.55 -3.99 0.02
C HIS A 142 30.50 -2.97 -0.57
#